data_AF-A0A317UCD1-F1
#
_entry.id   AF-A0A317UCD1-F1
#
_cell.length_a   1.000
_cell.length_b   1.000
_cell.length_c   1.000
_cell.angle_alpha   90.00
_cell.angle_beta   90.00
_cell.angle_gamma   90.00
#
_symmetry.space_group_name_H-M   'P 1'
#
loop_
_entity.id
_entity.type
_entity.pdbx_description
1 polymer ?
#
loop_
_entity_poly.entity_id
_entity_poly.type
_entity_poly.pdbx_seq_one_letter_code
_entity_poly.pdbx_strand_id
1 'polypeptide(L)'
;MTKAEKFNIYADTLYGMCRKAQDTVPKACVSFECRVFSRKKLGRYRTIYVGITTAEGSRKYYDVCEALRDMEESFESVKAILNNLLLDAPCPYCEKEEED
;
A
#
# COMPACT_ATOMS: atom_id res chain seq x y z
N MET A 1 -1.45 -22.53 3.51
CA MET A 1 -1.23 -21.47 2.51
C MET A 1 0.26 -21.33 2.25
N THR A 2 0.69 -21.43 1.01
CA THR A 2 2.09 -21.25 0.61
C THR A 2 2.49 -19.78 0.73
N LYS A 3 3.80 -19.51 0.74
CA LYS A 3 4.31 -18.13 0.77
C LYS A 3 3.84 -17.33 -0.46
N ALA A 4 3.76 -17.99 -1.61
CA ALA A 4 3.29 -17.40 -2.86
C ALA A 4 1.79 -17.05 -2.81
N GLU A 5 0.96 -17.91 -2.21
CA GLU A 5 -0.47 -17.63 -2.00
C GLU A 5 -0.67 -16.47 -1.02
N LYS A 6 0.07 -16.45 0.10
CA LYS A 6 0.06 -15.30 1.05
C LYS A 6 0.42 -14.00 0.34
N PHE A 7 1.49 -14.02 -0.46
CA PHE A 7 1.92 -12.85 -1.21
C PHE A 7 0.84 -12.34 -2.16
N ASN A 8 0.11 -13.23 -2.85
CA ASN A 8 -1.00 -12.82 -3.73
C ASN A 8 -2.10 -12.10 -2.94
N ILE A 9 -2.49 -12.63 -1.78
CA ILE A 9 -3.48 -11.97 -0.91
C ILE A 9 -2.98 -10.59 -0.46
N TYR A 10 -1.71 -10.48 -0.10
CA TYR A 10 -1.11 -9.20 0.30
C TYR A 10 -1.09 -8.20 -0.87
N ALA A 11 -0.76 -8.65 -2.08
CA ALA A 11 -0.78 -7.83 -3.28
C ALA A 11 -2.18 -7.29 -3.57
N ASP A 12 -3.20 -8.15 -3.57
CA ASP A 12 -4.59 -7.76 -3.83
C ASP A 12 -5.11 -6.79 -2.76
N THR A 13 -4.78 -7.06 -1.49
CA THR A 13 -5.16 -6.21 -0.36
C THR A 13 -4.54 -4.82 -0.50
N LEU A 14 -3.21 -4.75 -0.68
CA LEU A 14 -2.51 -3.47 -0.80
C LEU A 14 -2.92 -2.71 -2.06
N TYR A 15 -3.19 -3.40 -3.17
CA TYR A 15 -3.72 -2.78 -4.39
C TYR A 15 -5.07 -2.11 -4.13
N GLY A 16 -6.02 -2.83 -3.52
CA GLY A 16 -7.34 -2.29 -3.19
C GLY A 16 -7.27 -1.08 -2.25
N MET A 17 -6.40 -1.13 -1.24
CA MET A 17 -6.18 -0.01 -0.33
C MET A 17 -5.55 1.20 -1.02
N CYS A 18 -4.55 0.99 -1.89
CA CYS A 18 -3.94 2.07 -2.66
C CYS A 18 -4.95 2.75 -3.57
N ARG A 19 -5.79 1.98 -4.27
CA ARG A 19 -6.87 2.49 -5.12
C ARG A 19 -7.85 3.33 -4.30
N LYS A 20 -8.31 2.82 -3.17
CA LYS A 20 -9.20 3.56 -2.29
C LYS A 20 -8.58 4.88 -1.83
N ALA A 21 -7.31 4.86 -1.40
CA ALA A 21 -6.63 6.08 -0.96
C ALA A 21 -6.46 7.11 -2.08
N GLN A 22 -6.16 6.68 -3.30
CA GLN A 22 -6.12 7.55 -4.48
C GLN A 22 -7.47 8.21 -4.75
N ASP A 23 -8.57 7.47 -4.55
CA ASP A 23 -9.92 7.94 -4.83
C ASP A 23 -10.49 8.84 -3.70
N THR A 24 -10.08 8.61 -2.44
CA THR A 24 -10.66 9.32 -1.27
C THR A 24 -9.79 10.43 -0.69
N VAL A 25 -8.50 10.47 -0.98
CA VAL A 25 -7.56 11.44 -0.39
C VAL A 25 -7.01 12.35 -1.49
N PRO A 26 -7.61 13.52 -1.75
CA PRO A 26 -7.30 14.37 -2.89
C PRO A 26 -5.83 14.81 -2.99
N LYS A 27 -5.13 14.85 -1.85
CA LYS A 27 -3.72 15.29 -1.76
C LYS A 27 -2.72 14.13 -1.69
N ALA A 28 -3.17 12.89 -1.51
CA ALA A 28 -2.25 11.77 -1.36
C ALA A 28 -1.91 11.17 -2.73
N CYS A 29 -0.68 11.43 -3.21
CA CYS A 29 -0.14 10.69 -4.34
C CYS A 29 0.37 9.33 -3.85
N VAL A 30 -0.55 8.37 -3.75
CA VAL A 30 -0.25 6.95 -3.50
C VAL A 30 0.01 6.25 -4.84
N SER A 31 0.93 5.29 -4.89
CA SER A 31 1.21 4.46 -6.05
C SER A 31 1.42 3.02 -5.62
N PHE A 32 0.97 2.06 -6.43
CA PHE A 32 1.21 0.65 -6.24
C PHE A 32 1.94 0.07 -7.46
N GLU A 33 2.98 -0.71 -7.22
CA GLU A 33 3.66 -1.48 -8.25
C GLU A 33 3.97 -2.89 -7.74
N CYS A 34 3.79 -3.90 -8.57
CA CYS A 34 4.24 -5.26 -8.28
C CYS A 34 5.25 -5.67 -9.34
N ARG A 35 6.49 -5.94 -8.93
CA ARG A 35 7.62 -6.22 -9.82
C ARG A 35 8.15 -7.61 -9.60
N VAL A 36 8.59 -8.25 -10.69
CA VAL A 36 9.27 -9.55 -10.67
C VAL A 36 10.77 -9.32 -10.85
N PHE A 37 11.58 -9.90 -9.97
CA PHE A 37 13.03 -9.83 -10.02
C PHE A 37 13.63 -11.23 -10.10
N SER A 38 14.88 -11.29 -10.55
CA SER A 38 15.66 -12.51 -10.56
C SER A 38 17.04 -12.23 -9.99
N ARG A 39 17.43 -12.95 -8.94
CA ARG A 39 18.73 -12.78 -8.28
C ARG A 39 19.36 -14.15 -8.04
N LYS A 40 20.64 -14.30 -8.40
CA LYS A 40 21.37 -15.59 -8.35
C LYS A 40 21.17 -16.39 -7.05
N LYS A 41 21.05 -15.71 -5.90
CA LYS A 41 20.87 -16.36 -4.57
C LYS A 41 19.41 -16.63 -4.18
N LEU A 42 18.44 -15.91 -4.74
CA LEU A 42 17.03 -15.96 -4.34
C LEU A 42 16.13 -16.57 -5.42
N GLY A 43 16.68 -16.87 -6.60
CA GLY A 43 15.88 -17.26 -7.76
C GLY A 43 15.01 -16.10 -8.25
N ARG A 44 13.85 -16.43 -8.80
CA ARG A 44 12.83 -15.47 -9.25
C ARG A 44 11.88 -15.17 -8.09
N TYR A 45 11.70 -13.91 -7.77
CA TYR A 45 10.85 -13.46 -6.66
C TYR A 45 10.04 -12.22 -7.04
N ARG A 46 9.01 -11.92 -6.25
CA ARG A 46 8.14 -10.77 -6.44
C ARG A 46 8.28 -9.78 -5.29
N THR A 47 8.10 -8.51 -5.59
CA THR A 47 8.10 -7.43 -4.61
C THR A 47 7.01 -6.43 -4.95
N ILE A 48 6.19 -6.10 -3.96
CA ILE A 48 5.24 -5.00 -4.01
C ILE A 48 5.99 -3.73 -3.59
N TYR A 49 5.78 -2.63 -4.28
CA TYR A 49 6.22 -1.29 -3.88
C TYR A 49 4.99 -0.40 -3.74
N VAL A 50 4.84 0.18 -2.54
CA VAL A 50 3.85 1.21 -2.25
C VAL A 50 4.59 2.52 -2.08
N GLY A 51 4.33 3.47 -2.98
CA GLY A 51 4.84 4.82 -2.91
C GLY A 51 3.80 5.74 -2.31
N ILE A 52 4.16 6.57 -1.33
CA ILE A 52 3.28 7.57 -0.73
C ILE A 52 4.00 8.90 -0.75
N THR A 53 3.39 9.90 -1.38
CA THR A 53 3.88 11.28 -1.33
C THR A 53 3.17 12.01 -0.20
N THR A 54 3.93 12.53 0.76
CA THR A 54 3.39 13.31 1.87
C THR A 54 2.93 14.68 1.40
N ALA A 55 2.13 15.39 2.22
CA ALA A 55 1.71 16.75 1.94
C ALA A 55 2.88 17.73 1.73
N GLU A 56 4.06 17.41 2.29
CA GLU A 56 5.31 18.17 2.13
C GLU A 56 6.03 17.88 0.79
N GLY A 57 5.47 17.02 -0.07
CA GLY A 57 6.02 16.68 -1.38
C GLY A 57 7.11 15.60 -1.35
N SER A 58 7.50 15.10 -0.17
CA SER A 58 8.46 13.99 -0.07
C SER A 58 7.80 12.65 -0.40
N ARG A 59 8.44 11.85 -1.25
CA ARG A 59 7.95 10.51 -1.61
C ARG A 59 8.69 9.44 -0.83
N LYS A 60 7.94 8.64 -0.06
CA LYS A 60 8.45 7.46 0.64
C LYS A 60 7.99 6.21 -0.10
N TYR A 61 8.85 5.20 -0.14
CA TYR A 61 8.56 3.89 -0.71
C TYR A 61 8.63 2.84 0.38
N TYR A 62 7.67 1.92 0.35
CA TYR A 62 7.59 0.77 1.23
C TYR A 62 7.48 -0.47 0.38
N ASP A 63 8.21 -1.52 0.73
CA ASP A 63 8.21 -2.76 -0.03
C ASP A 63 7.81 -3.98 0.79
N VAL A 64 7.15 -4.92 0.11
CA VAL A 64 6.81 -6.24 0.64
C VAL A 64 7.36 -7.26 -0.32
N CYS A 65 8.33 -8.06 0.14
CA CYS A 65 9.09 -8.96 -0.73
C CYS A 65 8.81 -10.42 -0.42
N GLU A 66 8.39 -11.17 -1.45
CA GLU A 66 8.06 -12.60 -1.37
C GLU A 66 9.26 -13.44 -0.88
N ALA A 67 10.49 -13.03 -1.17
CA ALA A 67 11.68 -13.77 -0.81
C ALA A 67 12.10 -13.58 0.67
N LEU A 68 11.67 -12.51 1.33
CA LEU A 68 12.17 -12.14 2.66
C LEU A 68 11.36 -12.78 3.80
N ARG A 69 11.98 -12.96 4.97
CA ARG A 69 11.36 -13.66 6.11
C ARG A 69 10.33 -12.78 6.83
N ASP A 70 10.55 -11.48 6.80
CA ASP A 70 9.75 -10.39 7.39
C ASP A 70 8.59 -9.94 6.49
N MET A 71 8.28 -10.65 5.40
CA MET A 71 7.19 -10.30 4.46
C MET A 71 5.86 -9.96 5.15
N GLU A 72 5.49 -10.70 6.20
CA GLU A 72 4.23 -10.51 6.94
C GLU A 72 4.28 -9.25 7.81
N GLU A 73 5.42 -8.95 8.43
CA GLU A 73 5.66 -7.72 9.20
C GLU A 73 5.69 -6.48 8.29
N SER A 74 6.35 -6.59 7.13
CA SER A 74 6.34 -5.54 6.11
C SER A 74 4.91 -5.27 5.61
N PHE A 75 4.13 -6.33 5.36
CA PHE A 75 2.73 -6.20 4.95
C PHE A 75 1.88 -5.47 5.99
N GLU A 76 1.91 -5.89 7.25
CA GLU A 76 1.11 -5.26 8.31
C GLU A 76 1.55 -3.80 8.53
N SER A 77 2.85 -3.50 8.41
CA SER A 77 3.36 -2.12 8.48
C SER A 77 2.81 -1.24 7.36
N VAL A 78 2.85 -1.69 6.11
CA VAL A 78 2.32 -0.93 4.96
C VAL A 78 0.80 -0.75 5.06
N LYS A 79 0.10 -1.81 5.48
CA LYS A 79 -1.35 -1.79 5.71
C LYS A 79 -1.73 -0.77 6.78
N ALA A 80 -0.99 -0.70 7.90
CA ALA A 80 -1.22 0.30 8.94
C ALA A 80 -1.06 1.73 8.41
N ILE A 81 -0.01 1.99 7.61
CA ILE A 81 0.22 3.31 7.01
C ILE A 81 -0.93 3.71 6.06
N LEU A 82 -1.37 2.79 5.20
CA LEU A 82 -2.48 3.04 4.29
C LEU A 82 -3.81 3.24 5.02
N ASN A 83 -4.05 2.52 6.13
CA ASN A 83 -5.23 2.73 6.96
C ASN A 83 -5.23 4.10 7.62
N ASN A 84 -4.10 4.53 8.19
CA ASN A 84 -3.99 5.86 8.78
C ASN A 84 -4.28 6.96 7.75
N LEU A 85 -3.76 6.81 6.53
CA LEU A 85 -4.05 7.73 5.44
C LEU A 85 -5.54 7.80 5.08
N LEU A 86 -6.24 6.67 5.15
CA LEU A 86 -7.68 6.60 4.90
C LEU A 86 -8.54 7.15 6.06
N LEU A 87 -8.01 7.16 7.29
CA LEU A 87 -8.67 7.81 8.44
C LEU A 87 -8.63 9.33 8.34
N ASP A 88 -7.58 9.88 7.73
CA ASP A 88 -7.44 11.31 7.45
C ASP A 88 -8.30 11.79 6.26
N ALA A 89 -8.99 10.86 5.58
CA ALA A 89 -9.87 11.22 4.47
C ALA A 89 -11.12 11.96 4.99
N PRO A 90 -11.56 13.05 4.32
CA PRO A 90 -12.78 13.73 4.70
C PRO A 90 -13.96 12.75 4.68
N CYS A 91 -14.77 12.79 5.74
CA CYS A 91 -15.95 11.95 5.87
C CYS A 91 -17.01 12.40 4.84
N PRO A 92 -17.36 11.57 3.85
CA PRO A 92 -18.26 11.97 2.76
C PRO A 92 -19.71 12.25 3.21
N TYR A 93 -20.05 11.87 4.44
CA TYR A 93 -21.34 12.14 5.06
C TYR A 93 -21.31 13.30 6.07
N CYS A 94 -20.12 13.68 6.54
CA CYS A 94 -19.96 14.70 7.57
C CYS A 94 -19.75 16.10 6.96
N GLU A 95 -19.32 16.20 5.69
CA GLU A 95 -19.23 17.48 4.95
C GLU A 95 -20.58 17.98 4.41
N LYS A 96 -21.71 17.31 4.71
CA LYS A 96 -23.05 17.71 4.25
C LYS A 96 -23.89 18.42 5.31
N GLU A 97 -23.33 18.72 6.48
CA GLU A 97 -24.00 19.52 7.51
C GLU A 97 -23.32 20.88 7.63
N GLU A 98 -23.39 21.72 6.60
CA GLU A 98 -23.40 23.18 6.75
C GLU A 98 -23.91 23.86 5.46
N GLU A 99 -24.83 24.82 5.64
CA GLU A 99 -25.52 25.72 4.70
C GLU A 99 -26.73 25.10 3.92
N ASP A 100 -28.02 25.40 4.15
CA ASP A 100 -28.78 26.39 4.96
C ASP A 100 -30.14 25.78 5.38
#